data_AF-A0A938AYG4-F1
#
_entry.id   AF-A0A938AYG4-F1
#
_cell.length_a   1.000
_cell.length_b   1.000
_cell.length_c   1.000
_cell.angle_alpha   90.00
_cell.angle_beta   90.00
_cell.angle_gamma   90.00
#
_symmetry.space_group_name_H-M   'P 1'
#
loop_
_entity.id
_entity.type
_entity.pdbx_description
1 polymer ?
#
loop_
_entity_poly.entity_id
_entity_poly.type
_entity_poly.pdbx_seq_one_letter_code
_entity_poly.pdbx_strand_id
1 'polypeptide(L)' 'MFGLEKKEKSLFQFDLEKELKTDAKKKDLLLKEIEETINSIKNLIRQGASSSDFENYGTLLHGYTALQKVIKKVSTSK' A
#
# COMPACT_ATOMS: atom_id res chain seq x y z
N MET A 1 -38.79 -6.91 -25.89
CA MET A 1 -38.19 -7.59 -24.72
C MET A 1 -37.47 -6.53 -23.89
N PHE A 2 -37.99 -6.19 -22.71
CA PHE A 2 -37.29 -5.28 -21.80
C PHE A 2 -36.18 -6.03 -21.09
N GLY A 3 -34.99 -6.02 -21.70
CA GLY A 3 -33.76 -6.48 -21.08
C GLY A 3 -33.39 -5.51 -19.97
N LEU A 4 -33.80 -5.82 -18.75
CA LEU A 4 -33.28 -5.22 -17.53
C LEU A 4 -31.78 -5.52 -17.49
N GLU A 5 -30.97 -4.59 -17.99
CA GLU A 5 -29.53 -4.60 -17.79
C GLU A 5 -29.28 -4.68 -16.28
N LYS A 6 -28.77 -5.82 -15.82
CA LYS A 6 -28.26 -5.97 -14.46
C LYS A 6 -27.13 -4.96 -14.34
N LYS A 7 -27.39 -3.81 -13.71
CA LYS A 7 -26.34 -2.95 -13.19
C LYS A 7 -25.50 -3.83 -12.26
N GLU A 8 -24.31 -4.23 -12.72
CA GLU A 8 -23.35 -4.91 -11.88
C GLU A 8 -23.18 -4.04 -10.64
N LYS A 9 -23.51 -4.61 -9.47
CA LYS A 9 -23.26 -3.92 -8.21
C LYS A 9 -21.76 -3.70 -8.16
N SER A 10 -21.34 -2.44 -8.19
CA SER A 10 -19.96 -2.05 -7.95
C SER A 10 -19.54 -2.70 -6.63
N LEU A 11 -18.44 -3.47 -6.67
CA LEU A 11 -17.85 -4.02 -5.46
C LEU A 11 -17.60 -2.88 -4.47
N PHE A 12 -17.73 -3.19 -3.17
CA PHE A 12 -17.42 -2.22 -2.13
C PHE A 12 -15.99 -1.72 -2.35
N GLN A 13 -15.84 -0.41 -2.49
CA GLN A 13 -14.56 0.25 -2.70
C GLN A 13 -14.26 1.10 -1.46
N PHE A 14 -13.06 0.91 -0.90
CA PHE A 14 -12.59 1.74 0.21
C PHE A 14 -12.31 3.17 -0.26
N ASP A 15 -12.47 4.15 0.64
CA ASP A 15 -12.21 5.56 0.33
C ASP A 15 -10.76 5.77 -0.16
N LEU A 16 -9.79 5.13 0.48
CA LEU A 16 -8.39 5.16 0.07
C LEU A 16 -8.20 4.63 -1.35
N GLU A 17 -8.86 3.52 -1.70
CA GLU A 17 -8.79 2.99 -3.07
C GLU A 17 -9.40 3.94 -4.08
N LYS A 18 -10.47 4.64 -3.72
CA LYS A 18 -11.10 5.64 -4.59
C LYS A 18 -10.14 6.81 -4.83
N GLU A 19 -9.55 7.35 -3.76
CA GLU A 19 -8.59 8.45 -3.85
C GLU A 19 -7.37 8.09 -4.70
N LEU A 20 -6.77 6.92 -4.47
CA LEU A 20 -5.58 6.47 -5.18
C LEU A 20 -5.84 6.15 -6.66
N LYS A 21 -7.09 5.81 -7.02
CA LYS A 21 -7.48 5.63 -8.42
C LYS A 21 -7.69 6.95 -9.15
N THR A 22 -8.12 8.00 -8.45
CA THR A 22 -8.38 9.32 -9.01
C THR A 22 -7.12 10.17 -9.11
N ASP A 23 -6.21 10.07 -8.13
CA ASP A 23 -5.01 10.91 -8.06
C ASP A 23 -3.73 10.06 -8.09
N ALA A 24 -3.14 9.95 -9.29
CA ALA A 24 -1.88 9.26 -9.49
C ALA A 24 -0.72 9.86 -8.68
N LYS A 25 -0.70 11.18 -8.47
CA LYS A 25 0.38 11.85 -7.73
C LYS A 25 0.34 11.48 -6.26
N LYS A 26 -0.86 11.42 -5.66
CA LYS A 26 -1.02 10.93 -4.28
C LYS A 26 -0.52 9.50 -4.12
N LYS A 27 -0.80 8.63 -5.09
CA LYS A 27 -0.27 7.25 -5.10
C LYS A 27 1.25 7.23 -5.14
N ASP A 28 1.87 8.03 -6.00
CA ASP A 28 3.33 8.09 -6.11
C ASP A 28 4.00 8.67 -4.85
N LEU A 29 3.40 9.71 -4.26
CA LEU A 29 3.85 10.28 -2.98
C LEU A 29 3.78 9.23 -1.86
N LEU A 30 2.66 8.54 -1.71
CA LEU A 30 2.48 7.50 -0.71
C LEU A 30 3.50 6.35 -0.91
N LEU A 31 3.73 5.93 -2.16
CA LEU A 31 4.73 4.91 -2.47
C LEU A 31 6.15 5.35 -2.10
N LYS A 32 6.47 6.64 -2.28
CA LYS A 32 7.75 7.23 -1.90
C LYS A 32 7.93 7.24 -0.37
N GLU A 33 6.92 7.66 0.38
CA GLU A 33 6.93 7.64 1.85
C GLU A 33 7.12 6.22 2.41
N ILE A 34 6.43 5.24 1.81
CA ILE A 34 6.58 3.82 2.17
C ILE A 34 8.02 3.34 1.90
N GLU A 35 8.61 3.71 0.76
CA GLU A 35 9.98 3.33 0.39
C GLU A 35 11.01 3.97 1.34
N GLU A 36 10.85 5.24 1.67
CA GLU A 36 11.70 5.95 2.65
C GLU A 36 11.63 5.26 4.01
N THR A 37 10.44 4.88 4.46
CA THR A 37 10.24 4.16 5.72
C THR A 37 10.89 2.78 5.71
N ILE A 38 10.72 2.02 4.62
CA ILE A 38 11.39 0.72 4.42
C ILE A 38 12.92 0.88 4.54
N ASN A 39 13.49 1.90 3.92
CA ASN A 39 14.93 2.14 3.95
C ASN A 39 15.43 2.55 5.34
N SER A 40 14.66 3.36 6.07
CA SER A 40 14.91 3.67 7.48
C SER A 40 14.92 2.42 8.35
N ILE A 41 13.92 1.55 8.23
CA ILE A 41 13.84 0.29 8.99
C ILE A 41 15.04 -0.61 8.67
N LYS A 42 15.40 -0.77 7.39
CA LYS A 42 16.58 -1.54 6.98
C LYS A 42 17.86 -0.99 7.60
N ASN A 43 18.00 0.33 7.70
CA ASN A 43 19.18 0.95 8.30
C ASN A 43 19.24 0.70 9.80
N LEU A 44 18.11 0.79 10.52
CA LEU A 44 18.04 0.46 11.94
C LEU A 44 18.43 -1.00 12.22
N ILE A 45 17.97 -1.93 11.38
CA ILE A 45 18.36 -3.34 11.47
C ILE A 45 19.88 -3.49 11.28
N ARG A 46 20.46 -2.83 10.26
CA ARG A 46 21.91 -2.90 9.97
C ARG A 46 22.79 -2.28 11.05
N GLN A 47 22.28 -1.31 11.81
CA GLN A 47 23.02 -0.65 12.89
C GLN A 47 23.14 -1.51 14.15
N GLY A 48 22.60 -2.74 14.15
CA GLY A 48 22.74 -3.68 15.26
C GLY A 48 21.68 -3.46 16.33
N ALA A 49 20.40 -3.42 15.91
CA ALA A 49 19.27 -3.41 16.83
C ALA A 49 19.34 -4.60 17.80
N SER A 50 18.91 -4.39 19.07
CA SER A 50 18.86 -5.46 20.07
C SER A 50 17.97 -6.62 19.61
N SER A 51 18.10 -7.81 20.20
CA SER A 51 17.32 -8.99 19.76
C SER A 51 15.80 -8.77 19.74
N SER A 52 15.26 -7.96 20.66
CA SER A 52 13.82 -7.63 20.67
C SER A 52 13.46 -6.61 19.60
N ASP A 53 14.34 -5.64 19.36
CA ASP A 53 14.13 -4.60 18.36
C ASP A 53 14.28 -5.16 16.94
N PHE A 54 15.16 -6.14 16.74
CA PHE A 54 15.34 -6.82 15.47
C PHE A 54 14.05 -7.52 15.01
N GLU A 55 13.38 -8.25 15.88
CA GLU A 55 12.10 -8.92 15.58
C GLU A 55 10.98 -7.90 15.28
N ASN A 56 10.91 -6.82 16.06
CA ASN A 56 9.95 -5.74 15.84
C ASN A 56 10.18 -5.03 14.49
N TYR A 57 11.44 -4.69 14.18
CA TYR A 57 11.79 -4.09 12.89
C TYR A 57 11.60 -5.07 11.73
N GLY A 58 11.84 -6.36 11.94
CA GLY A 58 11.54 -7.41 10.96
C GLY A 58 10.05 -7.45 10.64
N THR A 59 9.20 -7.40 11.66
CA THR A 59 7.73 -7.36 11.51
C THR A 59 7.27 -6.10 10.77
N LEU A 60 7.78 -4.93 11.16
CA LEU A 60 7.47 -3.67 10.49
C LEU A 60 7.91 -3.68 9.02
N LEU A 61 9.12 -4.15 8.74
CA LEU A 61 9.64 -4.26 7.38
C LEU A 61 8.71 -5.12 6.51
N HIS A 62 8.26 -6.26 7.01
CA HIS A 62 7.32 -7.12 6.29
C HIS A 62 5.97 -6.42 6.06
N GLY A 63 5.43 -5.74 7.08
CA GLY A 63 4.19 -4.98 6.97
C GLY A 63 4.25 -3.89 5.90
N TYR A 64 5.28 -3.04 5.93
CA TYR A 64 5.47 -1.99 4.93
C TYR A 64 5.73 -2.56 3.52
N THR A 65 6.44 -3.67 3.41
CA THR A 65 6.67 -4.33 2.11
C THR A 65 5.36 -4.89 1.54
N ALA A 66 4.50 -5.46 2.40
CA ALA A 66 3.17 -5.93 2.00
C ALA A 66 2.27 -4.75 1.58
N LEU A 67 2.27 -3.67 2.37
CA LEU A 67 1.55 -2.44 2.04
C LEU A 67 1.99 -1.90 0.67
N GLN A 68 3.30 -1.79 0.42
CA GLN A 68 3.83 -1.33 -0.86
C GLN A 68 3.30 -2.17 -2.03
N LYS A 69 3.24 -3.50 -1.88
CA LYS A 69 2.69 -4.41 -2.89
C LYS A 69 1.20 -4.16 -3.13
N VAL A 70 0.42 -3.93 -2.08
CA VAL A 70 -1.02 -3.63 -2.18
C VAL A 70 -1.25 -2.32 -2.91
N ILE A 71 -0.57 -1.24 -2.51
CA ILE A 71 -0.70 0.07 -3.16
C ILE A 71 -0.28 0.01 -4.63
N LYS A 72 0.79 -0.73 -4.96
CA LYS A 72 1.20 -0.94 -6.37
C LYS A 72 0.11 -1.60 -7.21
N LYS A 73 -0.64 -2.55 -6.64
CA LYS A 73 -1.75 -3.26 -7.31
C LYS A 73 -3.00 -2.41 -7.54
N VAL A 74 -3.17 -1.29 -6.82
CA VAL A 74 -4.28 -0.36 -7.08
C VAL A 74 -4.06 0.27 -8.45
N SER A 75 -4.76 -0.23 -9.47
CA SER A 75 -4.70 0.29 -10.83
C SER A 75 -5.39 1.65 -10.87
N THR A 76 -4.69 2.70 -11.29
CA THR A 76 -5.31 3.99 -11.63
C THR A 76 -6.33 3.77 -12.75
N SER A 77 -7.49 4.40 -12.64
CA SER A 77 -8.46 4.39 -13.74
C SER A 77 -7.80 5.13 -14.91
N LYS A 78 -7.66 4.45 -16.05
CA LYS A 78 -7.37 5.12 -17.32
C LYS A 78 -8.53 6.03 -17.72
#